data_AF-A0A197K0H5-F1
#
_entry.id   AF-A0A197K0H5-F1
#
_cell.length_a   1.000
_cell.length_b   1.000
_cell.length_c   1.000
_cell.angle_alpha   90.00
_cell.angle_beta   90.00
_cell.angle_gamma   90.00
#
_symmetry.space_group_name_H-M   'P 1'
#
loop_
_entity.id
_entity.type
_entity.pdbx_description
1 polymer ?
#
loop_
_entity_poly.entity_id
_entity_poly.type
_entity_poly.pdbx_seq_one_letter_code
_entity_poly.pdbx_strand_id
1 'polypeptide(L)'
;MRQQSGLSSPATIPAALTPQLGAGSTHYQQQIHYASVSRQSATPHYRARAAAAVARSSGLSSAITITDPNNPSKAGAVNGEGADKTGNAKAPNPQQWTTLDLGGMGLKNMSRELFQYAFLTALYINHNNLHLLSPEISRLTKLTILDASGNKLTSVPPEIGMLTNLKELLLVDNGLVTLPAEMGTLYQLDILALEGNPLNESLKNLLQQEGTGAVINYLRENCPVPLPPPEREWIPLEDNTSSTNSDTFTTFCYNILAENYATPQMYGYTPSWALTWEYRKELILQEILAYSADIVCLQELEMGQYEDYFKEQMKLQADYDSVFWPKSRAKTMPEKDRRIVDGCATFFKASKFTLIDKHLVEFNHIALQRPDFRKTEDIFNRVMTKDQIAVITLLEHKDTKNKVVVVNTHVYWDPLFKDVKLVQVAMMMDELDKLSTQWAHLPVSGSNAPPSNPTGKLPTLICGDFNSERDSGVYEFLVKGAITQGHDDFGDHAYGTYTSEGLSHKMSLRSSYSDGVELPFTNFTPTFAAEIDYIFYSSNFLSVLGLLGGVEKEYMSRCVGFPNAHFPSDHVPILAEFKFRSQVALPKGAATPNFGATGSNNNSNNNNNNSNHSNHRNSYSK
;
A
#
# COMPACT_ATOMS: atom_id res chain seq x y z
N MET A 1 13.19 -35.29 10.55
CA MET A 1 12.34 -36.00 9.55
C MET A 1 10.95 -35.38 9.56
N ARG A 2 10.70 -34.41 8.68
CA ARG A 2 9.37 -33.93 8.28
C ARG A 2 9.52 -33.41 6.84
N GLN A 3 8.71 -33.95 5.94
CA GLN A 3 8.69 -33.66 4.51
C GLN A 3 8.15 -32.24 4.27
N GLN A 4 8.92 -31.41 3.56
CA GLN A 4 8.43 -30.19 2.92
C GLN A 4 7.84 -30.57 1.55
N SER A 5 6.57 -30.25 1.33
CA SER A 5 5.90 -30.31 0.03
C SER A 5 6.37 -29.12 -0.82
N GLY A 6 7.32 -29.37 -1.73
CA GLY A 6 7.78 -28.40 -2.72
C GLY A 6 6.78 -28.23 -3.85
N LEU A 7 6.35 -27.00 -4.09
CA LEU A 7 5.69 -26.57 -5.32
C LEU A 7 6.71 -26.67 -6.46
N SER A 8 6.39 -27.48 -7.47
CA SER A 8 7.22 -27.70 -8.66
C SER A 8 7.18 -26.49 -9.59
N SER A 9 8.34 -25.89 -9.87
CA SER A 9 8.54 -24.95 -10.97
C SER A 9 8.11 -25.55 -12.32
N PRO A 10 7.47 -24.79 -13.23
CA PRO A 10 7.23 -25.25 -14.58
C PRO A 10 8.56 -25.27 -15.35
N ALA A 11 9.06 -26.48 -15.60
CA ALA A 11 10.07 -26.89 -16.58
C ALA A 11 11.13 -25.84 -16.98
N THR A 12 12.16 -25.67 -16.15
CA THR A 12 13.48 -25.23 -16.61
C THR A 12 14.07 -26.29 -17.54
N ILE A 13 14.69 -25.85 -18.65
CA ILE A 13 15.31 -26.70 -19.67
C ILE A 13 16.44 -27.56 -19.04
N PRO A 14 16.57 -28.88 -19.33
CA PRO A 14 17.64 -29.71 -18.79
C PRO A 14 19.04 -29.26 -19.24
N ALA A 15 19.95 -29.03 -18.30
CA ALA A 15 21.31 -28.54 -18.49
C ALA A 15 22.33 -29.61 -18.99
N ALA A 16 21.90 -30.60 -19.77
CA ALA A 16 22.77 -31.69 -20.22
C ALA A 16 22.74 -31.79 -21.74
N LEU A 17 23.61 -31.00 -22.40
CA LEU A 17 24.22 -31.20 -23.73
C LEU A 17 24.85 -29.85 -24.15
N THR A 18 26.00 -29.50 -23.59
CA THR A 18 26.84 -28.38 -24.02
C THR A 18 27.92 -28.88 -25.00
N PRO A 19 27.84 -28.57 -26.32
CA PRO A 19 28.98 -28.71 -27.22
C PRO A 19 29.93 -27.52 -27.07
N GLN A 20 31.20 -27.74 -27.39
CA GLN A 20 32.31 -26.79 -27.20
C GLN A 20 32.08 -25.43 -27.89
N LEU A 21 32.41 -24.38 -27.14
CA LEU A 21 32.17 -22.95 -27.38
C LEU A 21 33.03 -22.38 -28.53
N GLY A 22 32.39 -21.65 -29.45
CA GLY A 22 33.04 -20.82 -30.48
C GLY A 22 33.15 -19.35 -30.09
N ALA A 23 33.94 -18.57 -30.84
CA ALA A 23 34.38 -17.19 -30.55
C ALA A 23 33.29 -16.10 -30.74
N GLY A 24 32.24 -16.11 -29.92
CA GLY A 24 31.26 -15.03 -29.81
C GLY A 24 31.00 -14.68 -28.34
N SER A 25 30.49 -13.47 -28.06
CA SER A 25 30.04 -13.13 -26.70
C SER A 25 28.95 -14.10 -26.24
N THR A 26 28.90 -14.38 -24.93
CA THR A 26 27.92 -15.29 -24.32
C THR A 26 26.48 -14.86 -24.61
N HIS A 27 26.21 -13.54 -24.61
CA HIS A 27 24.91 -12.97 -24.94
C HIS A 27 24.52 -13.17 -26.41
N TYR A 28 25.46 -13.03 -27.34
CA TYR A 28 25.19 -13.33 -28.75
C TYR A 28 24.83 -14.81 -28.95
N GLN A 29 25.55 -15.73 -28.30
CA GLN A 29 25.21 -17.16 -28.37
C GLN A 29 23.83 -17.45 -27.78
N GLN A 30 23.46 -16.79 -26.68
CA GLN A 30 22.11 -16.89 -26.12
C GLN A 30 21.06 -16.41 -27.13
N GLN A 31 21.28 -15.29 -27.83
CA GLN A 31 20.35 -14.80 -28.86
C GLN A 31 20.17 -15.84 -29.99
N ILE A 32 21.26 -16.40 -30.51
CA ILE A 32 21.19 -17.43 -31.57
C ILE A 32 20.49 -18.70 -31.06
N HIS A 33 20.71 -19.08 -29.81
CA HIS A 33 20.04 -20.21 -29.19
C HIS A 33 18.52 -19.99 -29.11
N TYR A 34 18.07 -18.86 -28.54
CA TYR A 34 16.65 -18.54 -28.46
C TYR A 34 16.01 -18.42 -29.85
N ALA A 35 16.74 -17.88 -30.83
CA ALA A 35 16.26 -17.83 -32.20
C ALA A 35 16.06 -19.21 -32.82
N SER A 36 17.03 -20.12 -32.62
CA SER A 36 16.95 -21.50 -33.07
C SER A 36 15.75 -22.24 -32.45
N VAL A 37 15.60 -22.15 -31.12
CA VAL A 37 14.49 -22.77 -30.39
C VAL A 37 13.16 -22.20 -30.85
N SER A 38 13.08 -20.88 -31.02
CA SER A 38 11.89 -20.20 -31.50
C SER A 38 11.48 -20.72 -32.89
N ARG A 39 12.40 -20.76 -33.86
CA ARG A 39 12.12 -21.26 -35.23
C ARG A 39 11.66 -22.73 -35.27
N GLN A 40 12.08 -23.56 -34.31
CA GLN A 40 11.63 -24.95 -34.20
C GLN A 40 10.20 -25.08 -33.62
N SER A 41 9.69 -24.05 -32.95
CA SER A 41 8.39 -24.05 -32.28
C SER A 41 7.21 -23.63 -33.16
N ALA A 42 7.36 -23.63 -34.48
CA ALA A 42 6.37 -23.09 -35.43
C ALA A 42 5.08 -23.92 -35.62
N THR A 43 5.06 -25.14 -35.08
CA THR A 43 3.88 -26.00 -35.23
C THR A 43 2.78 -25.65 -34.22
N PRO A 44 1.48 -25.85 -34.56
CA PRO A 44 0.38 -25.47 -33.68
C PRO A 44 0.51 -26.01 -32.26
N HIS A 45 0.31 -25.15 -31.25
CA HIS A 45 0.37 -25.51 -29.82
C HIS A 45 1.63 -26.32 -29.43
N TYR A 46 2.77 -25.93 -29.98
CA TYR A 46 4.03 -26.66 -29.80
C TYR A 46 4.39 -26.83 -28.31
N ARG A 47 4.26 -25.77 -27.50
CA ARG A 47 4.65 -25.77 -26.08
C ARG A 47 3.70 -26.62 -25.27
N ALA A 48 2.39 -26.53 -25.53
CA ALA A 48 1.40 -27.40 -24.88
C ALA A 48 1.63 -28.88 -25.20
N ARG A 49 1.93 -29.22 -26.46
CA ARG A 49 2.25 -30.61 -26.85
C ARG A 49 3.53 -31.13 -26.23
N ALA A 50 4.58 -30.30 -26.17
CA ALA A 50 5.82 -30.64 -25.50
C ALA A 50 5.59 -30.89 -24.00
N ALA A 51 4.87 -29.99 -23.32
CA ALA A 51 4.52 -30.15 -21.91
C ALA A 51 3.69 -31.42 -21.66
N ALA A 52 2.71 -31.72 -22.51
CA ALA A 52 1.91 -32.94 -22.43
C ALA A 52 2.74 -34.22 -22.70
N ALA A 53 3.75 -34.16 -23.57
CA ALA A 53 4.67 -35.29 -23.78
C ALA A 53 5.54 -35.54 -22.55
N VAL A 54 6.09 -34.47 -21.94
CA VAL A 54 6.87 -34.56 -20.70
C VAL A 54 6.02 -35.10 -19.55
N ALA A 55 4.83 -34.54 -19.36
CA ALA A 55 3.87 -34.98 -18.34
C ALA A 55 3.51 -36.47 -18.43
N ARG A 56 3.30 -36.97 -19.67
CA ARG A 56 3.09 -38.41 -19.91
C ARG A 56 4.31 -39.26 -19.55
N SER A 57 5.51 -38.75 -19.76
CA SER A 57 6.75 -39.46 -19.40
C SER A 57 7.08 -39.40 -17.91
N SER A 58 6.57 -38.41 -17.17
CA SER A 58 6.84 -38.19 -15.74
C SER A 58 5.71 -38.63 -14.81
N GLY A 59 4.60 -39.17 -15.35
CA GLY A 59 3.46 -39.65 -14.56
C GLY A 59 2.60 -38.56 -13.91
N LEU A 60 2.83 -37.29 -14.24
CA LEU A 60 2.03 -36.14 -13.79
C LEU A 60 0.97 -35.85 -14.86
N SER A 61 -0.33 -35.91 -14.55
CA SER A 61 -1.38 -35.54 -15.52
C SER A 61 -1.47 -34.02 -15.65
N SER A 62 -1.17 -33.47 -16.83
CA SER A 62 -1.23 -32.02 -17.11
C SER A 62 -2.37 -31.61 -18.06
N ALA A 63 -3.28 -32.51 -18.41
CA ALA A 63 -4.40 -32.21 -19.29
C ALA A 63 -5.64 -31.78 -18.47
N ILE A 64 -6.07 -30.52 -18.64
CA ILE A 64 -7.41 -30.10 -18.23
C ILE A 64 -8.39 -30.54 -19.33
N THR A 65 -9.42 -31.27 -18.94
CA THR A 65 -10.52 -31.66 -19.83
C THR A 65 -11.22 -30.41 -20.37
N ILE A 66 -11.30 -30.25 -21.69
CA ILE A 66 -12.04 -29.15 -22.31
C ILE A 66 -13.53 -29.31 -21.96
N THR A 67 -14.05 -28.45 -21.10
CA THR A 67 -15.50 -28.29 -20.89
C THR A 67 -16.04 -27.28 -21.89
N ASP A 68 -17.13 -27.62 -22.57
CA ASP A 68 -17.85 -26.71 -23.46
C ASP A 68 -18.22 -25.42 -22.70
N PRO A 69 -17.72 -24.25 -23.13
CA PRO A 69 -17.99 -22.98 -22.45
C PRO A 69 -19.47 -22.57 -22.48
N ASN A 70 -20.30 -23.19 -23.34
CA ASN A 70 -21.75 -22.97 -23.37
C ASN A 70 -22.55 -23.94 -22.48
N ASN A 71 -21.91 -24.94 -21.86
CA ASN A 71 -22.60 -25.84 -20.94
C ASN A 71 -21.69 -26.42 -19.84
N PRO A 72 -21.44 -25.66 -18.75
CA PRO A 72 -20.56 -26.06 -17.66
C PRO A 72 -21.09 -27.22 -16.80
N SER A 73 -22.33 -27.69 -17.02
CA SER A 73 -23.00 -28.68 -16.16
C SER A 73 -22.83 -30.14 -16.60
N LYS A 74 -22.19 -30.42 -17.74
CA LYS A 74 -22.00 -31.78 -18.27
C LYS A 74 -20.61 -32.38 -18.01
N ALA A 75 -19.92 -31.92 -16.97
CA ALA A 75 -18.69 -32.55 -16.50
C ALA A 75 -19.02 -33.75 -15.59
N GLY A 76 -18.94 -34.96 -16.13
CA GLY A 76 -18.90 -36.20 -15.33
C GLY A 76 -20.06 -37.16 -15.58
N ALA A 77 -19.96 -37.97 -16.64
CA ALA A 77 -20.74 -39.19 -16.75
C ALA A 77 -19.98 -40.23 -17.58
N VAL A 78 -18.92 -40.84 -17.02
CA VAL A 78 -18.58 -42.25 -17.27
C VAL A 78 -17.91 -42.85 -16.02
N ASN A 79 -18.68 -43.71 -15.34
CA ASN A 79 -18.35 -44.84 -14.45
C ASN A 79 -17.42 -44.67 -13.22
N GLY A 80 -18.02 -44.85 -12.04
CA GLY A 80 -17.33 -45.21 -10.78
C GLY A 80 -18.12 -44.81 -9.54
N GLU A 81 -18.82 -45.77 -8.94
CA GLU A 81 -19.70 -45.62 -7.77
C GLU A 81 -18.99 -45.11 -6.51
N GLY A 82 -19.70 -44.35 -5.67
CA GLY A 82 -19.27 -43.98 -4.32
C GLY A 82 -19.83 -42.64 -3.87
N ALA A 83 -21.09 -42.63 -3.43
CA ALA A 83 -21.71 -41.46 -2.81
C ALA A 83 -21.12 -41.21 -1.41
N ASP A 84 -20.68 -39.99 -1.14
CA ASP A 84 -20.70 -39.47 0.23
C ASP A 84 -21.20 -38.02 0.26
N LYS A 85 -22.19 -37.79 1.12
CA LYS A 85 -22.93 -36.54 1.31
C LYS A 85 -22.39 -35.87 2.57
N THR A 86 -21.56 -34.84 2.43
CA THR A 86 -21.38 -33.86 3.50
C THR A 86 -21.26 -32.46 2.91
N GLY A 87 -22.18 -31.59 3.33
CA GLY A 87 -22.20 -30.18 2.95
C GLY A 87 -21.11 -29.43 3.71
N ASN A 88 -20.05 -29.04 3.01
CA ASN A 88 -19.15 -27.97 3.41
C ASN A 88 -18.97 -27.08 2.18
N ALA A 89 -19.18 -25.77 2.37
CA ALA A 89 -18.95 -24.78 1.34
C ALA A 89 -17.49 -24.88 0.86
N LYS A 90 -17.29 -25.43 -0.33
CA LYS A 90 -15.97 -25.55 -0.96
C LYS A 90 -15.44 -24.14 -1.20
N ALA A 91 -14.25 -23.87 -0.67
CA ALA A 91 -13.39 -22.79 -1.13
C ALA A 91 -13.34 -22.80 -2.67
N PRO A 92 -13.27 -21.63 -3.35
CA PRO A 92 -13.18 -21.60 -4.80
C PRO A 92 -12.01 -22.49 -5.25
N ASN A 93 -12.28 -23.39 -6.19
CA ASN A 93 -11.25 -24.27 -6.76
C ASN A 93 -10.04 -23.40 -7.16
N PRO A 94 -8.80 -23.74 -6.75
CA PRO A 94 -7.63 -23.01 -7.19
C PRO A 94 -7.60 -23.01 -8.72
N GLN A 95 -7.36 -21.83 -9.30
CA GLN A 95 -7.25 -21.64 -10.75
C GLN A 95 -6.21 -22.64 -11.30
N GLN A 96 -6.67 -23.64 -12.06
CA GLN A 96 -5.87 -24.83 -12.38
C GLN A 96 -4.83 -24.60 -13.49
N TRP A 97 -4.97 -23.54 -14.28
CA TRP A 97 -4.06 -23.21 -15.38
C TRP A 97 -3.66 -21.74 -15.34
N THR A 98 -2.40 -21.48 -15.67
CA THR A 98 -1.80 -20.13 -15.76
C THR A 98 -1.04 -19.91 -17.07
N THR A 99 -0.95 -20.93 -17.92
CA THR A 99 -0.22 -20.90 -19.18
C THR A 99 -1.19 -21.06 -20.35
N LEU A 100 -1.07 -20.19 -21.36
CA LEU A 100 -1.85 -20.27 -22.58
C LEU A 100 -0.92 -20.32 -23.81
N ASP A 101 -1.10 -21.35 -24.65
CA ASP A 101 -0.36 -21.53 -25.89
C ASP A 101 -1.29 -21.42 -27.10
N LEU A 102 -1.12 -20.35 -27.85
CA LEU A 102 -1.82 -20.03 -29.10
C LEU A 102 -0.83 -19.97 -30.29
N GLY A 103 0.35 -20.60 -30.14
CA GLY A 103 1.39 -20.57 -31.15
C GLY A 103 1.05 -21.41 -32.39
N GLY A 104 1.52 -20.99 -33.56
CA GLY A 104 1.40 -21.75 -34.82
C GLY A 104 -0.02 -21.86 -35.38
N MET A 105 -0.97 -21.05 -34.90
CA MET A 105 -2.38 -21.12 -35.29
C MET A 105 -2.73 -20.25 -36.52
N GLY A 106 -1.78 -19.44 -37.00
CA GLY A 106 -1.99 -18.52 -38.12
C GLY A 106 -2.86 -17.30 -37.79
N LEU A 107 -3.00 -16.94 -36.50
CA LEU A 107 -3.85 -15.85 -36.02
C LEU A 107 -3.44 -14.51 -36.63
N LYS A 108 -4.41 -13.72 -37.09
CA LYS A 108 -4.17 -12.34 -37.57
C LYS A 108 -4.43 -11.29 -36.49
N ASN A 109 -5.36 -11.58 -35.60
CA ASN A 109 -5.80 -10.73 -34.49
C ASN A 109 -5.97 -11.56 -33.22
N MET A 110 -5.80 -10.91 -32.07
CA MET A 110 -6.14 -11.47 -30.76
C MET A 110 -7.48 -10.90 -30.30
N SER A 111 -8.32 -11.72 -29.67
CA SER A 111 -9.58 -11.24 -29.07
C SER A 111 -9.29 -10.48 -27.78
N ARG A 112 -10.10 -9.46 -27.47
CA ARG A 112 -9.92 -8.61 -26.28
C ARG A 112 -10.17 -9.37 -24.98
N GLU A 113 -11.02 -10.39 -25.06
CA GLU A 113 -11.39 -11.26 -23.95
C GLU A 113 -10.17 -12.03 -23.40
N LEU A 114 -9.14 -12.28 -24.20
CA LEU A 114 -7.87 -12.84 -23.72
C LEU A 114 -7.26 -12.03 -22.57
N PHE A 115 -7.33 -10.71 -22.65
CA PHE A 115 -6.70 -9.81 -21.67
C PHE A 115 -7.47 -9.73 -20.35
N GLN A 116 -8.62 -10.42 -20.24
CA GLN A 116 -9.34 -10.58 -18.98
C GLN A 116 -8.73 -11.67 -18.10
N TYR A 117 -7.89 -12.56 -18.64
CA TYR A 117 -7.20 -13.60 -17.88
C TYR A 117 -5.98 -13.07 -17.14
N ALA A 118 -6.17 -12.09 -16.24
CA ALA A 118 -5.10 -11.44 -15.47
C ALA A 118 -4.28 -12.39 -14.56
N PHE A 119 -4.71 -13.65 -14.43
CA PHE A 119 -3.97 -14.71 -13.73
C PHE A 119 -2.89 -15.39 -14.59
N LEU A 120 -2.82 -15.10 -15.89
CA LEU A 120 -1.83 -15.71 -16.79
C LEU A 120 -0.40 -15.36 -16.37
N THR A 121 0.44 -16.39 -16.31
CA THR A 121 1.88 -16.27 -16.06
C THR A 121 2.70 -16.50 -17.32
N ALA A 122 2.17 -17.25 -18.30
CA ALA A 122 2.86 -17.46 -19.57
C ALA A 122 1.87 -17.39 -20.75
N LEU A 123 2.23 -16.61 -21.77
CA LEU A 123 1.47 -16.46 -23.00
C LEU A 123 2.36 -16.70 -24.22
N TYR A 124 2.03 -17.72 -25.00
CA TYR A 124 2.70 -18.03 -26.27
C TYR A 124 1.77 -17.69 -27.43
N ILE A 125 2.18 -16.72 -28.25
CA ILE A 125 1.47 -16.27 -29.47
C ILE A 125 2.41 -16.29 -30.68
N ASN A 126 3.48 -17.08 -30.58
CA ASN A 126 4.53 -17.22 -31.58
C ASN A 126 4.05 -17.89 -32.88
N HIS A 127 4.70 -17.61 -34.00
CA HIS A 127 4.40 -18.18 -35.32
C HIS A 127 2.94 -18.00 -35.76
N ASN A 128 2.46 -16.77 -35.63
CA ASN A 128 1.16 -16.33 -36.12
C ASN A 128 1.36 -15.25 -37.21
N ASN A 129 0.28 -14.60 -37.63
CA ASN A 129 0.27 -13.50 -38.60
C ASN A 129 -0.07 -12.16 -37.94
N LEU A 130 0.32 -11.95 -36.68
CA LEU A 130 0.00 -10.73 -35.95
C LEU A 130 0.83 -9.56 -36.48
N HIS A 131 0.16 -8.48 -36.87
CA HIS A 131 0.81 -7.24 -37.31
C HIS A 131 1.06 -6.25 -36.16
N LEU A 132 0.27 -6.37 -35.10
CA LEU A 132 0.34 -5.54 -33.90
C LEU A 132 0.03 -6.38 -32.68
N LEU A 133 0.66 -6.03 -31.55
CA LEU A 133 0.26 -6.50 -30.24
C LEU A 133 -0.67 -5.45 -29.61
N SER A 134 -1.79 -5.90 -29.05
CA SER A 134 -2.76 -4.97 -28.44
C SER A 134 -2.18 -4.31 -27.18
N PRO A 135 -2.38 -3.00 -26.97
CA PRO A 135 -2.09 -2.31 -25.71
C PRO A 135 -2.72 -2.95 -24.46
N GLU A 136 -3.83 -3.67 -24.63
CA GLU A 136 -4.52 -4.38 -23.55
C GLU A 136 -3.67 -5.51 -22.94
N ILE A 137 -2.53 -5.88 -23.55
CA ILE A 137 -1.55 -6.79 -22.95
C ILE A 137 -1.12 -6.37 -21.54
N SER A 138 -1.11 -5.06 -21.26
CA SER A 138 -0.81 -4.48 -19.93
C SER A 138 -1.69 -5.01 -18.80
N ARG A 139 -2.89 -5.54 -19.10
CA ARG A 139 -3.78 -6.13 -18.09
C ARG A 139 -3.27 -7.46 -17.55
N LEU A 140 -2.37 -8.13 -18.26
CA LEU A 140 -1.80 -9.42 -17.88
C LEU A 140 -0.57 -9.23 -16.97
N THR A 141 -0.71 -8.45 -15.89
CA THR A 141 0.38 -7.99 -15.02
C THR A 141 1.17 -9.11 -14.33
N LYS A 142 0.63 -10.33 -14.29
CA LYS A 142 1.28 -11.54 -13.73
C LYS A 142 2.15 -12.30 -14.75
N LEU A 143 2.21 -11.86 -16.01
CA LEU A 143 3.04 -12.51 -17.02
C LEU A 143 4.51 -12.46 -16.64
N THR A 144 5.13 -13.64 -16.65
CA THR A 144 6.58 -13.84 -16.54
C THR A 144 7.18 -14.24 -17.89
N ILE A 145 6.40 -14.85 -18.79
CA ILE A 145 6.87 -15.27 -20.11
C ILE A 145 5.88 -14.77 -21.18
N LEU A 146 6.41 -14.05 -22.17
CA LEU A 146 5.70 -13.69 -23.39
C LEU A 146 6.53 -14.05 -24.62
N ASP A 147 6.03 -14.98 -25.43
CA ASP A 147 6.63 -15.33 -26.72
C ASP A 147 5.72 -14.86 -27.86
N ALA A 148 6.15 -13.83 -28.58
CA ALA A 148 5.50 -13.30 -29.78
C ALA A 148 6.41 -13.39 -31.02
N SER A 149 7.36 -14.31 -31.01
CA SER A 149 8.28 -14.57 -32.12
C SER A 149 7.57 -15.02 -33.40
N GLY A 150 8.17 -14.84 -34.58
CA GLY A 150 7.66 -15.37 -35.84
C GLY A 150 6.33 -14.76 -36.27
N ASN A 151 6.13 -13.47 -35.96
CA ASN A 151 4.95 -12.70 -36.35
C ASN A 151 5.36 -11.61 -37.37
N LYS A 152 4.47 -10.64 -37.62
CA LYS A 152 4.70 -9.51 -38.52
C LYS A 152 4.68 -8.18 -37.77
N LEU A 153 5.10 -8.19 -36.51
CA LEU A 153 5.09 -7.01 -35.65
C LEU A 153 6.10 -5.99 -36.15
N THR A 154 5.66 -4.76 -36.41
CA THR A 154 6.54 -3.64 -36.79
C THR A 154 6.97 -2.80 -35.59
N SER A 155 6.20 -2.87 -34.50
CA SER A 155 6.47 -2.24 -33.22
C SER A 155 5.90 -3.08 -32.08
N VAL A 156 6.36 -2.79 -30.87
CA VAL A 156 5.76 -3.27 -29.62
C VAL A 156 5.02 -2.09 -28.98
N PRO A 157 3.80 -2.28 -28.42
CA PRO A 157 3.07 -1.22 -27.74
C PRO A 157 3.86 -0.73 -26.51
N PRO A 158 3.91 0.59 -26.23
CA PRO A 158 4.49 1.15 -25.00
C PRO A 158 3.99 0.48 -23.71
N GLU A 159 2.71 0.08 -23.69
CA GLU A 159 2.05 -0.56 -22.56
C GLU A 159 2.66 -1.91 -22.16
N ILE A 160 3.56 -2.47 -22.96
CA ILE A 160 4.38 -3.62 -22.55
C ILE A 160 5.19 -3.33 -21.28
N GLY A 161 5.58 -2.07 -21.05
CA GLY A 161 6.30 -1.65 -19.84
C GLY A 161 5.53 -1.91 -18.55
N MET A 162 4.19 -2.00 -18.62
CA MET A 162 3.36 -2.32 -17.45
C MET A 162 3.58 -3.76 -16.91
N LEU A 163 4.24 -4.63 -17.67
CA LEU A 163 4.49 -6.03 -17.32
C LEU A 163 5.78 -6.19 -16.50
N THR A 164 5.90 -5.51 -15.37
CA THR A 164 7.11 -5.46 -14.55
C THR A 164 7.57 -6.83 -13.99
N ASN A 165 6.71 -7.85 -14.00
CA ASN A 165 7.04 -9.23 -13.62
C ASN A 165 7.64 -10.07 -14.76
N LEU A 166 7.74 -9.51 -15.97
CA LEU A 166 8.20 -10.24 -17.15
C LEU A 166 9.68 -10.61 -17.02
N LYS A 167 9.97 -11.90 -17.20
CA LYS A 167 11.30 -12.52 -17.12
C LYS A 167 11.84 -12.88 -18.50
N GLU A 168 10.95 -13.33 -19.38
CA GLU A 168 11.29 -13.71 -20.75
C GLU A 168 10.37 -13.01 -21.75
N LEU A 169 10.97 -12.24 -22.65
CA LEU A 169 10.30 -11.60 -23.77
C LEU A 169 10.97 -12.02 -25.08
N LEU A 170 10.27 -12.87 -25.83
CA LEU A 170 10.76 -13.40 -27.10
C LEU A 170 10.02 -12.74 -28.27
N LEU A 171 10.77 -12.05 -29.13
CA LEU A 171 10.25 -11.29 -30.27
C LEU A 171 11.01 -11.62 -31.56
N VAL A 172 11.64 -12.80 -31.62
CA VAL A 172 12.49 -13.25 -32.73
C VAL A 172 11.72 -13.23 -34.05
N ASP A 173 12.39 -12.93 -35.17
CA ASP A 173 11.83 -12.98 -36.53
C ASP A 173 10.52 -12.18 -36.66
N ASN A 174 10.58 -10.89 -36.35
CA ASN A 174 9.54 -9.91 -36.60
C ASN A 174 10.08 -8.76 -37.49
N GLY A 175 9.31 -7.70 -37.67
CA GLY A 175 9.70 -6.49 -38.41
C GLY A 175 10.06 -5.30 -37.51
N LEU A 176 10.55 -5.53 -36.29
CA LEU A 176 10.83 -4.46 -35.33
C LEU A 176 12.04 -3.64 -35.74
N VAL A 177 11.87 -2.32 -35.84
CA VAL A 177 12.96 -1.37 -36.15
C VAL A 177 13.47 -0.68 -34.89
N THR A 178 12.56 -0.40 -33.94
CA THR A 178 12.83 0.25 -32.67
C THR A 178 12.12 -0.47 -31.53
N LEU A 179 12.48 -0.15 -30.29
CA LEU A 179 11.78 -0.56 -29.08
C LEU A 179 11.22 0.69 -28.38
N PRO A 180 10.02 0.63 -27.80
CA PRO A 180 9.49 1.73 -26.99
C PRO A 180 10.36 1.93 -25.74
N ALA A 181 10.53 3.18 -25.31
CA ALA A 181 11.37 3.51 -24.15
C ALA A 181 10.77 2.97 -22.83
N GLU A 182 9.46 2.82 -22.79
CA GLU A 182 8.68 2.28 -21.68
C GLU A 182 9.09 0.84 -21.32
N MET A 183 9.68 0.08 -22.25
CA MET A 183 10.30 -1.21 -21.94
C MET A 183 11.41 -1.11 -20.89
N GLY A 184 11.99 0.08 -20.67
CA GLY A 184 12.96 0.33 -19.60
C GLY A 184 12.43 0.05 -18.19
N THR A 185 11.10 0.01 -18.02
CA THR A 185 10.44 -0.37 -16.76
C THR A 185 10.45 -1.88 -16.50
N LEU A 186 10.85 -2.72 -17.45
CA LEU A 186 10.96 -4.18 -17.31
C LEU A 186 12.24 -4.59 -16.57
N TYR A 187 12.44 -4.06 -15.37
CA TYR A 187 13.65 -4.21 -14.56
C TYR A 187 13.94 -5.65 -14.09
N GLN A 188 12.94 -6.53 -14.21
CA GLN A 188 13.04 -7.94 -13.87
C GLN A 188 13.37 -8.83 -15.07
N LEU A 189 13.49 -8.27 -16.29
CA LEU A 189 13.65 -9.04 -17.52
C LEU A 189 15.05 -9.66 -17.63
N ASP A 190 15.09 -10.98 -17.62
CA ASP A 190 16.34 -11.75 -17.74
C ASP A 190 16.69 -11.96 -19.22
N ILE A 191 15.69 -12.26 -20.04
CA ILE A 191 15.86 -12.66 -21.44
C ILE A 191 15.02 -11.76 -22.34
N LEU A 192 15.70 -11.03 -23.23
CA LEU A 192 15.10 -10.33 -24.36
C LEU A 192 15.66 -10.91 -25.65
N ALA A 193 14.85 -11.65 -26.41
CA ALA A 193 15.28 -12.25 -27.67
C ALA A 193 14.75 -11.45 -28.87
N LEU A 194 15.67 -10.88 -29.66
CA LEU A 194 15.35 -9.92 -30.73
C LEU A 194 15.93 -10.30 -32.10
N GLU A 195 16.63 -11.43 -32.19
CA GLU A 195 17.26 -11.90 -33.43
C GLU A 195 16.27 -11.98 -34.60
N GLY A 196 16.72 -11.64 -35.81
CA GLY A 196 15.86 -11.65 -37.01
C GLY A 196 14.97 -10.42 -37.20
N ASN A 197 15.13 -9.39 -36.36
CA ASN A 197 14.48 -8.09 -36.53
C ASN A 197 15.43 -7.06 -37.20
N PRO A 198 14.92 -6.15 -38.04
CA PRO A 198 15.69 -5.05 -38.63
C PRO A 198 15.94 -3.89 -37.64
N LEU A 199 16.43 -4.20 -36.45
CA LEU A 199 16.72 -3.22 -35.40
C LEU A 199 17.91 -2.34 -35.75
N ASN A 200 17.94 -1.13 -35.19
CA ASN A 200 19.13 -0.27 -35.24
C ASN A 200 20.37 -1.00 -34.70
N GLU A 201 21.47 -0.93 -35.44
CA GLU A 201 22.78 -1.53 -35.10
C GLU A 201 23.25 -1.16 -33.70
N SER A 202 22.98 0.04 -33.19
CA SER A 202 23.35 0.42 -31.82
C SER A 202 22.70 -0.46 -30.76
N LEU A 203 21.39 -0.71 -30.85
CA LEU A 203 20.66 -1.56 -29.91
C LEU A 203 21.05 -3.04 -30.06
N LYS A 204 21.28 -3.48 -31.31
CA LYS A 204 21.73 -4.84 -31.60
C LYS A 204 23.10 -5.11 -30.99
N ASN A 205 24.06 -4.19 -31.18
CA ASN A 205 25.39 -4.30 -30.60
C ASN A 205 25.33 -4.28 -29.06
N LEU A 206 24.51 -3.40 -28.47
CA LEU A 206 24.32 -3.34 -27.02
C LEU A 206 23.80 -4.68 -26.47
N LEU A 207 22.76 -5.26 -27.10
CA LEU A 207 22.21 -6.55 -26.70
C LEU A 207 23.23 -7.69 -26.84
N GLN A 208 24.00 -7.70 -27.93
CA GLN A 208 24.97 -8.76 -28.20
C GLN A 208 26.20 -8.67 -27.31
N GLN A 209 26.64 -7.47 -26.92
CA GLN A 209 27.85 -7.28 -26.11
C GLN A 209 27.57 -7.28 -24.62
N GLU A 210 26.52 -6.57 -24.18
CA GLU A 210 26.24 -6.31 -22.77
C GLU A 210 24.94 -6.99 -22.26
N GLY A 211 24.12 -7.55 -23.15
CA GLY A 211 22.97 -8.37 -22.79
C GLY A 211 21.67 -7.58 -22.51
N THR A 212 20.65 -8.31 -22.03
CA THR A 212 19.29 -7.79 -21.80
C THR A 212 19.28 -6.58 -20.86
N GLY A 213 19.94 -6.70 -19.71
CA GLY A 213 19.91 -5.67 -18.67
C GLY A 213 20.46 -4.31 -19.15
N ALA A 214 21.48 -4.32 -20.01
CA ALA A 214 22.04 -3.10 -20.57
C ALA A 214 21.05 -2.39 -21.52
N VAL A 215 20.30 -3.15 -22.33
CA VAL A 215 19.24 -2.60 -23.19
C VAL A 215 18.11 -2.01 -22.34
N ILE A 216 17.64 -2.71 -21.32
CA ILE A 216 16.59 -2.21 -20.42
C ILE A 216 17.05 -0.94 -19.70
N ASN A 217 18.28 -0.93 -19.17
CA ASN A 217 18.87 0.26 -18.56
C ASN A 217 18.96 1.42 -19.55
N TYR A 218 19.44 1.18 -20.77
CA TYR A 218 19.51 2.21 -21.82
C TYR A 218 18.14 2.80 -22.12
N LEU A 219 17.10 1.97 -22.29
CA LEU A 219 15.74 2.45 -22.55
C LEU A 219 15.18 3.26 -21.37
N ARG A 220 15.45 2.81 -20.14
CA ARG A 220 15.02 3.49 -18.90
C ARG A 220 15.64 4.88 -18.77
N GLU A 221 16.95 4.99 -18.95
CA GLU A 221 17.68 6.26 -18.78
C GLU A 221 17.38 7.26 -19.92
N ASN A 222 17.01 6.77 -21.11
CA ASN A 222 16.67 7.61 -22.27
C ASN A 222 15.15 7.78 -22.47
N CYS A 223 14.33 7.33 -21.52
CA CYS A 223 12.89 7.50 -21.60
C CYS A 223 12.52 8.99 -21.51
N PRO A 224 11.78 9.54 -22.49
CA PRO A 224 11.26 10.90 -22.37
C PRO A 224 10.45 11.04 -21.09
N VAL A 225 10.62 12.18 -20.42
CA VAL A 225 9.81 12.50 -19.24
C VAL A 225 8.35 12.56 -19.66
N PRO A 226 7.45 11.75 -19.05
CA PRO A 226 6.04 11.78 -19.39
C PRO A 226 5.42 13.14 -19.05
N LEU A 227 4.24 13.44 -19.58
CA LEU A 227 3.52 14.64 -19.17
C LEU A 227 3.23 14.61 -17.66
N PRO A 228 3.33 15.75 -16.96
CA PRO A 228 3.00 15.81 -15.54
C PRO A 228 1.54 15.43 -15.32
N PRO A 229 1.21 14.78 -14.18
CA PRO A 229 -0.17 14.53 -13.80
C PRO A 229 -0.91 15.86 -13.59
N PRO A 230 -2.24 15.90 -13.75
CA PRO A 230 -3.02 17.04 -13.29
C PRO A 230 -2.91 17.18 -11.77
N GLU A 231 -3.14 18.41 -11.28
CA GLU A 231 -3.23 18.66 -9.84
C GLU A 231 -4.35 17.83 -9.21
N ARG A 232 -4.11 17.36 -7.98
CA ARG A 232 -5.06 16.54 -7.24
C ARG A 232 -6.25 17.38 -6.79
N GLU A 233 -7.45 16.84 -6.99
CA GLU A 233 -8.70 17.54 -6.67
C GLU A 233 -8.89 17.71 -5.16
N TRP A 234 -9.34 18.90 -4.74
CA TRP A 234 -9.81 19.13 -3.38
C TRP A 234 -11.29 18.74 -3.26
N ILE A 235 -11.61 17.87 -2.30
CA ILE A 235 -12.96 17.32 -2.10
C ILE A 235 -13.57 17.95 -0.84
N PRO A 236 -14.51 18.90 -0.97
CA PRO A 236 -15.25 19.44 0.18
C PRO A 236 -16.29 18.44 0.69
N LEU A 237 -16.36 18.26 2.01
CA LEU A 237 -17.30 17.33 2.67
C LEU A 237 -18.48 18.05 3.34
N GLU A 238 -18.29 19.30 3.80
CA GLU A 238 -19.34 20.12 4.39
C GLU A 238 -19.54 21.42 3.58
N ASP A 239 -20.80 21.85 3.39
CA ASP A 239 -21.12 23.13 2.73
C ASP A 239 -20.64 24.30 3.59
N ASN A 240 -19.63 25.03 3.09
CA ASN A 240 -18.85 26.05 3.79
C ASN A 240 -19.61 27.36 4.11
N THR A 241 -20.90 27.29 4.42
CA THR A 241 -21.86 28.40 4.33
C THR A 241 -21.83 29.40 5.48
N SER A 242 -21.01 29.23 6.53
CA SER A 242 -21.01 30.20 7.64
C SER A 242 -19.82 30.22 8.62
N SER A 243 -18.59 29.82 8.27
CA SER A 243 -17.46 29.87 9.24
C SER A 243 -16.59 31.13 9.12
N THR A 244 -16.26 31.74 10.25
CA THR A 244 -15.03 32.53 10.40
C THR A 244 -13.82 31.60 10.32
N ASN A 245 -12.83 31.91 9.47
CA ASN A 245 -11.61 31.09 9.23
C ASN A 245 -10.69 30.88 10.45
N SER A 246 -11.01 31.40 11.64
CA SER A 246 -10.12 31.38 12.81
C SER A 246 -10.02 30.03 13.52
N ASP A 247 -10.96 29.11 13.24
CA ASP A 247 -11.13 27.85 13.99
C ASP A 247 -10.86 26.61 13.13
N THR A 248 -10.37 26.80 11.90
CA THR A 248 -10.00 25.72 10.99
C THR A 248 -8.50 25.64 10.81
N PHE A 249 -8.01 24.43 10.53
CA PHE A 249 -6.61 24.20 10.22
C PHE A 249 -6.44 22.95 9.36
N THR A 250 -5.36 22.88 8.59
CA THR A 250 -5.05 21.73 7.73
C THR A 250 -3.92 20.87 8.27
N THR A 251 -3.99 19.56 8.04
CA THR A 251 -2.95 18.60 8.42
C THR A 251 -2.55 17.75 7.22
N PHE A 252 -1.25 17.74 6.93
CA PHE A 252 -0.61 17.01 5.85
C PHE A 252 0.23 15.86 6.41
N CYS A 253 0.13 14.66 5.84
CA CYS A 253 0.93 13.50 6.23
C CYS A 253 1.60 12.89 4.99
N TYR A 254 2.90 12.60 5.08
CA TYR A 254 3.68 12.12 3.95
C TYR A 254 4.94 11.35 4.34
N ASN A 255 5.04 10.09 3.92
CA ASN A 255 6.29 9.35 3.91
C ASN A 255 7.09 9.79 2.67
N ILE A 256 8.28 10.39 2.88
CA ILE A 256 9.03 11.05 1.80
C ILE A 256 10.08 10.17 1.12
N LEU A 257 10.16 8.89 1.49
CA LEU A 257 11.15 7.92 1.01
C LEU A 257 12.60 8.37 1.22
N ALA A 258 13.22 7.88 2.30
CA ALA A 258 14.61 8.23 2.63
C ALA A 258 15.59 7.87 1.49
N GLU A 259 16.70 8.60 1.37
CA GLU A 259 17.72 8.37 0.33
C GLU A 259 18.25 6.94 0.39
N ASN A 260 18.49 6.40 1.58
CA ASN A 260 18.98 5.04 1.75
C ASN A 260 18.04 3.94 1.28
N TYR A 261 16.74 4.23 1.15
CA TYR A 261 15.74 3.26 0.72
C TYR A 261 15.45 3.37 -0.79
N ALA A 262 15.66 4.55 -1.39
CA ALA A 262 15.49 4.85 -2.82
C ALA A 262 16.58 4.21 -3.71
N THR A 263 16.72 2.89 -3.66
CA THR A 263 17.76 2.14 -4.38
C THR A 263 17.28 1.65 -5.75
N PRO A 264 18.16 1.56 -6.76
CA PRO A 264 17.82 0.96 -8.06
C PRO A 264 17.41 -0.52 -7.97
N GLN A 265 17.76 -1.22 -6.88
CA GLN A 265 17.34 -2.60 -6.65
C GLN A 265 15.86 -2.69 -6.30
N MET A 266 15.36 -1.76 -5.48
CA MET A 266 13.95 -1.69 -5.08
C MET A 266 13.09 -1.02 -6.16
N TYR A 267 13.60 0.07 -6.73
CA TYR A 267 12.91 0.92 -7.70
C TYR A 267 13.52 0.80 -9.10
N GLY A 268 13.80 -0.42 -9.53
CA GLY A 268 14.46 -0.69 -10.81
C GLY A 268 13.69 -0.22 -12.04
N TYR A 269 12.42 0.15 -11.90
CA TYR A 269 11.63 0.72 -13.00
C TYR A 269 11.84 2.24 -13.16
N THR A 270 12.49 2.90 -12.20
CA THR A 270 12.66 4.35 -12.17
C THR A 270 14.03 4.74 -12.73
N PRO A 271 14.11 5.76 -13.62
CA PRO A 271 15.39 6.27 -14.10
C PRO A 271 16.29 6.74 -12.96
N SER A 272 17.60 6.52 -13.09
CA SER A 272 18.57 6.78 -12.02
C SER A 272 18.56 8.25 -11.59
N TRP A 273 18.41 9.18 -12.55
CA TRP A 273 18.33 10.61 -12.28
C TRP A 273 17.12 10.99 -11.41
N ALA A 274 15.97 10.34 -11.63
CA ALA A 274 14.74 10.59 -10.88
C ALA A 274 14.79 10.00 -9.47
N LEU A 275 15.63 8.98 -9.24
CA LEU A 275 15.86 8.41 -7.90
C LEU A 275 16.82 9.24 -7.04
N THR A 276 17.69 10.05 -7.66
CA THR A 276 18.68 10.84 -6.92
C THR A 276 18.01 11.72 -5.87
N TRP A 277 18.60 11.78 -4.67
CA TRP A 277 18.07 12.60 -3.59
C TRP A 277 18.02 14.09 -3.95
N GLU A 278 19.03 14.59 -4.68
CA GLU A 278 19.07 15.97 -5.14
C GLU A 278 17.86 16.35 -6.01
N TYR A 279 17.41 15.43 -6.86
CA TYR A 279 16.21 15.63 -7.67
C TYR A 279 14.93 15.52 -6.81
N ARG A 280 14.81 14.45 -6.01
CA ARG A 280 13.59 14.16 -5.24
C ARG A 280 13.32 15.22 -4.16
N LYS A 281 14.34 15.67 -3.43
CA LYS A 281 14.16 16.60 -2.30
C LYS A 281 13.56 17.94 -2.72
N GLU A 282 13.88 18.42 -3.93
CA GLU A 282 13.31 19.66 -4.46
C GLU A 282 11.82 19.50 -4.76
N LEU A 283 11.42 18.39 -5.39
CA LEU A 283 10.01 18.07 -5.63
C LEU A 283 9.23 17.86 -4.33
N ILE A 284 9.81 17.15 -3.36
CA ILE A 284 9.19 16.95 -2.04
C ILE A 284 8.93 18.30 -1.37
N LEU A 285 9.92 19.19 -1.36
CA LEU A 285 9.77 20.52 -0.77
C LEU A 285 8.70 21.34 -1.52
N GLN A 286 8.72 21.35 -2.85
CA GLN A 286 7.73 22.05 -3.67
C GLN A 286 6.31 21.54 -3.40
N GLU A 287 6.13 20.22 -3.27
CA GLU A 287 4.85 19.59 -2.97
C GLU A 287 4.32 20.05 -1.60
N ILE A 288 5.16 19.99 -0.55
CA ILE A 288 4.78 20.44 0.79
C ILE A 288 4.39 21.93 0.81
N LEU A 289 5.18 22.77 0.14
CA LEU A 289 4.95 24.21 0.08
C LEU A 289 3.71 24.59 -0.74
N ALA A 290 3.42 23.86 -1.81
CA ALA A 290 2.26 24.10 -2.67
C ALA A 290 0.94 23.95 -1.90
N TYR A 291 0.83 22.91 -1.05
CA TYR A 291 -0.35 22.72 -0.21
C TYR A 291 -0.39 23.67 1.00
N SER A 292 0.77 24.16 1.46
CA SER A 292 0.91 25.12 2.57
C SER A 292 0.09 24.74 3.82
N ALA A 293 0.10 23.46 4.18
CA ALA A 293 -0.69 22.94 5.28
C ALA A 293 -0.26 23.53 6.64
N ASP A 294 -1.18 23.69 7.58
CA ASP A 294 -0.85 24.31 8.87
C ASP A 294 0.03 23.41 9.75
N ILE A 295 -0.17 22.09 9.66
CA ILE A 295 0.60 21.05 10.33
C ILE A 295 1.05 20.03 9.28
N VAL A 296 2.31 19.64 9.31
CA VAL A 296 2.93 18.70 8.36
C VAL A 296 3.64 17.61 9.15
N CYS A 297 3.23 16.35 8.95
CA CYS A 297 3.83 15.17 9.54
C CYS A 297 4.59 14.38 8.47
N LEU A 298 5.92 14.36 8.56
CA LEU A 298 6.78 13.62 7.64
C LEU A 298 7.34 12.36 8.29
N GLN A 299 7.37 11.26 7.54
CA GLN A 299 8.08 10.03 7.88
C GLN A 299 9.26 9.85 6.93
N GLU A 300 10.25 9.04 7.34
CA GLU A 300 11.46 8.77 6.56
C GLU A 300 12.33 10.00 6.24
N LEU A 301 12.29 11.02 7.10
CA LEU A 301 13.19 12.15 6.98
C LEU A 301 14.52 11.84 7.67
N GLU A 302 15.62 11.82 6.90
CA GLU A 302 16.97 11.65 7.44
C GLU A 302 17.41 12.83 8.31
N MET A 303 18.11 12.54 9.41
CA MET A 303 18.56 13.56 10.37
C MET A 303 19.37 14.67 9.72
N GLY A 304 20.34 14.33 8.86
CA GLY A 304 21.17 15.32 8.18
C GLY A 304 20.34 16.22 7.26
N GLN A 305 19.37 15.65 6.54
CA GLN A 305 18.50 16.39 5.63
C GLN A 305 17.50 17.28 6.37
N TYR A 306 17.03 16.84 7.55
CA TYR A 306 16.24 17.69 8.44
C TYR A 306 17.04 18.93 8.86
N GLU A 307 18.26 18.74 9.39
CA GLU A 307 19.08 19.82 9.94
C GLU A 307 19.59 20.79 8.87
N ASP A 308 20.07 20.26 7.73
CA ASP A 308 20.79 21.04 6.73
C ASP A 308 19.86 21.67 5.69
N TYR A 309 18.67 21.08 5.46
CA TYR A 309 17.79 21.47 4.36
C TYR A 309 16.37 21.77 4.83
N PHE A 310 15.59 20.75 5.22
CA PHE A 310 14.15 20.91 5.41
C PHE A 310 13.79 21.91 6.50
N LYS A 311 14.49 21.88 7.65
CA LYS A 311 14.21 22.80 8.75
C LYS A 311 14.39 24.27 8.35
N GLU A 312 15.50 24.59 7.69
CA GLU A 312 15.81 25.96 7.29
C GLU A 312 14.93 26.41 6.10
N GLN A 313 14.75 25.55 5.08
CA GLN A 313 13.93 25.90 3.92
C GLN A 313 12.44 26.10 4.28
N MET A 314 11.87 25.20 5.08
CA MET A 314 10.47 25.31 5.51
C MET A 314 10.25 26.55 6.39
N LYS A 315 11.21 26.89 7.25
CA LYS A 315 11.16 28.10 8.06
C LYS A 315 11.25 29.37 7.21
N LEU A 316 12.21 29.44 6.28
CA LEU A 316 12.46 30.62 5.46
C LEU A 316 11.34 30.88 4.45
N GLN A 317 10.81 29.84 3.81
CA GLN A 317 9.85 29.99 2.72
C GLN A 317 8.39 30.02 3.19
N ALA A 318 8.08 29.40 4.34
CA ALA A 318 6.69 29.15 4.73
C ALA A 318 6.42 29.22 6.24
N ASP A 319 7.29 29.85 7.03
CA ASP A 319 7.07 30.14 8.46
C ASP A 319 6.77 28.88 9.31
N TYR A 320 7.45 27.77 9.02
CA TYR A 320 7.34 26.58 9.84
C TYR A 320 8.34 26.60 11.00
N ASP A 321 7.87 26.21 12.18
CA ASP A 321 8.71 25.65 13.24
C ASP A 321 8.53 24.13 13.27
N SER A 322 9.41 23.40 13.97
CA SER A 322 9.46 21.95 13.82
C SER A 322 10.01 21.18 15.02
N VAL A 323 9.62 19.91 15.07
CA VAL A 323 10.11 18.91 16.01
C VAL A 323 10.49 17.67 15.22
N PHE A 324 11.67 17.12 15.48
CA PHE A 324 12.18 15.93 14.82
C PHE A 324 12.84 14.99 15.81
N TRP A 325 12.66 13.68 15.58
CA TRP A 325 13.49 12.64 16.19
C TRP A 325 13.84 11.55 15.19
N PRO A 326 15.11 11.10 15.17
CA PRO A 326 15.52 9.91 14.42
C PRO A 326 15.02 8.63 15.10
N LYS A 327 14.97 7.52 14.35
CA LYS A 327 14.79 6.17 14.92
C LYS A 327 15.85 5.87 15.98
N SER A 328 15.49 5.03 16.97
CA SER A 328 16.29 4.83 18.19
C SER A 328 17.72 4.35 17.93
N ARG A 329 18.00 3.68 16.80
CA ARG A 329 19.33 3.20 16.43
C ARG A 329 20.38 4.33 16.36
N ALA A 330 19.98 5.57 16.07
CA ALA A 330 20.89 6.72 16.02
C ALA A 330 21.69 6.94 17.31
N LYS A 331 21.14 6.54 18.48
CA LYS A 331 21.77 6.73 19.79
C LYS A 331 23.05 5.91 19.97
N THR A 332 23.13 4.74 19.33
CA THR A 332 24.27 3.82 19.44
C THR A 332 25.25 3.95 18.28
N MET A 333 24.95 4.81 17.30
CA MET A 333 25.77 4.98 16.10
C MET A 333 26.75 6.17 16.23
N PRO A 334 27.91 6.09 15.55
CA PRO A 334 28.82 7.23 15.39
C PRO A 334 28.12 8.45 14.78
N GLU A 335 28.71 9.64 14.97
CA GLU A 335 28.12 10.91 14.51
C GLU A 335 27.91 10.98 13.00
N LYS A 336 28.81 10.39 12.20
CA LYS A 336 28.64 10.35 10.74
C LYS A 336 27.43 9.50 10.34
N ASP A 337 27.27 8.34 10.96
CA ASP A 337 26.28 7.35 10.56
C ASP A 337 24.90 7.65 11.15
N ARG A 338 24.79 8.44 12.23
CA ARG A 338 23.48 8.89 12.73
C ARG A 338 22.80 9.90 11.79
N ARG A 339 23.57 10.64 10.99
CA ARG A 339 23.00 11.65 10.07
C ARG A 339 22.15 11.03 8.97
N ILE A 340 22.45 9.78 8.60
CA ILE A 340 21.68 9.01 7.61
C ILE A 340 20.52 8.22 8.24
N VAL A 341 20.34 8.30 9.56
CA VAL A 341 19.20 7.66 10.22
C VAL A 341 17.96 8.51 10.02
N ASP A 342 16.95 7.87 9.45
CA ASP A 342 15.64 8.45 9.22
C ASP A 342 14.77 8.48 10.48
N GLY A 343 13.74 9.33 10.46
CA GLY A 343 12.88 9.59 11.60
C GLY A 343 11.55 10.23 11.24
N CYS A 344 10.88 10.75 12.25
CA CYS A 344 9.60 11.45 12.12
C CYS A 344 9.78 12.93 12.45
N ALA A 345 9.24 13.80 11.60
CA ALA A 345 9.22 15.25 11.80
C ALA A 345 7.80 15.80 11.80
N THR A 346 7.49 16.70 12.73
CA THR A 346 6.25 17.45 12.77
C THR A 346 6.58 18.93 12.62
N PHE A 347 6.21 19.51 11.49
CA PHE A 347 6.28 20.95 11.23
C PHE A 347 4.91 21.59 11.48
N PHE A 348 4.90 22.84 11.91
CA PHE A 348 3.67 23.60 12.13
C PHE A 348 3.92 25.09 11.88
N LYS A 349 2.93 25.80 11.33
CA LYS A 349 3.03 27.24 11.06
C LYS A 349 3.24 28.00 12.36
N ALA A 350 4.39 28.64 12.51
CA ALA A 350 4.75 29.39 13.71
C ALA A 350 3.82 30.59 13.92
N SER A 351 3.26 31.17 12.86
CA SER A 351 2.21 32.20 12.92
C SER A 351 0.89 31.72 13.54
N LYS A 352 0.53 30.43 13.41
CA LYS A 352 -0.73 29.89 13.93
C LYS A 352 -0.60 29.08 15.22
N PHE A 353 0.48 28.33 15.39
CA PHE A 353 0.66 27.42 16.51
C PHE A 353 1.89 27.76 17.35
N THR A 354 1.82 27.44 18.64
CA THR A 354 2.94 27.46 19.57
C THR A 354 3.14 26.07 20.12
N LEU A 355 4.38 25.56 20.08
CA LEU A 355 4.73 24.31 20.72
C LEU A 355 4.74 24.49 22.24
N ILE A 356 3.94 23.69 22.94
CA ILE A 356 3.87 23.68 24.41
C ILE A 356 4.77 22.59 24.98
N ASP A 357 4.66 21.38 24.44
CA ASP A 357 5.43 20.23 24.90
C ASP A 357 5.61 19.20 23.78
N LYS A 358 6.57 18.30 23.95
CA LYS A 358 6.88 17.24 22.99
C LYS A 358 7.42 16.00 23.70
N HIS A 359 7.05 14.82 23.20
CA HIS A 359 7.42 13.54 23.77
C HIS A 359 7.80 12.54 22.69
N LEU A 360 8.83 11.74 22.95
CA LEU A 360 9.29 10.65 22.09
C LEU A 360 8.85 9.31 22.69
N VAL A 361 8.13 8.54 21.89
CA VAL A 361 7.74 7.15 22.19
C VAL A 361 8.70 6.22 21.48
N GLU A 362 9.55 5.54 22.25
CA GLU A 362 10.44 4.49 21.73
C GLU A 362 9.86 3.12 22.07
N PHE A 363 9.32 2.42 21.07
CA PHE A 363 8.56 1.19 21.30
C PHE A 363 9.39 0.11 22.00
N ASN A 364 10.66 -0.03 21.63
CA ASN A 364 11.58 -0.97 22.28
C ASN A 364 11.86 -0.62 23.76
N HIS A 365 11.93 0.66 24.11
CA HIS A 365 12.19 1.11 25.47
C HIS A 365 10.96 0.94 26.35
N ILE A 366 9.78 1.27 25.84
CA ILE A 366 8.51 1.06 26.55
C ILE A 366 8.30 -0.44 26.82
N ALA A 367 8.58 -1.28 25.83
CA ALA A 367 8.51 -2.72 25.98
C ALA A 367 9.41 -3.25 27.12
N LEU A 368 10.60 -2.66 27.31
CA LEU A 368 11.53 -3.00 28.40
C LEU A 368 11.04 -2.57 29.79
N GLN A 369 10.33 -1.45 29.88
CA GLN A 369 9.86 -0.89 31.15
C GLN A 369 8.63 -1.64 31.70
N ARG A 370 7.85 -2.28 30.82
CA ARG A 370 6.63 -3.00 31.18
C ARG A 370 6.89 -4.35 31.87
N PRO A 371 6.48 -4.54 33.14
CA PRO A 371 6.75 -5.78 33.88
C PRO A 371 6.04 -7.02 33.34
N ASP A 372 4.86 -6.86 32.73
CA ASP A 372 4.07 -7.94 32.13
C ASP A 372 4.73 -8.50 30.86
N PHE A 373 5.37 -7.64 30.07
CA PHE A 373 6.04 -8.03 28.83
C PHE A 373 7.35 -8.78 29.07
N ARG A 374 8.06 -8.51 30.18
CA ARG A 374 9.29 -9.23 30.53
C ARG A 374 9.11 -10.75 30.70
N LYS A 375 7.88 -11.24 30.74
CA LYS A 375 7.55 -12.66 30.90
C LYS A 375 7.36 -13.39 29.56
N THR A 376 7.25 -12.67 28.45
CA THR A 376 6.94 -13.23 27.13
C THR A 376 8.15 -13.21 26.21
N GLU A 377 8.53 -14.33 25.61
CA GLU A 377 9.66 -14.40 24.66
C GLU A 377 9.42 -13.55 23.40
N ASP A 378 8.16 -13.45 22.95
CA ASP A 378 7.79 -12.72 21.74
C ASP A 378 8.10 -11.23 21.81
N ILE A 379 7.97 -10.59 22.98
CA ILE A 379 8.34 -9.17 23.10
C ILE A 379 9.84 -8.97 22.84
N PHE A 380 10.69 -9.87 23.36
CA PHE A 380 12.15 -9.75 23.25
C PHE A 380 12.60 -10.00 21.82
N ASN A 381 12.06 -11.04 21.19
CA ASN A 381 12.50 -11.48 19.87
C ASN A 381 11.91 -10.61 18.75
N ARG A 382 10.63 -10.24 18.86
CA ARG A 382 9.86 -9.66 17.75
C ARG A 382 9.71 -8.15 17.86
N VAL A 383 9.45 -7.60 19.05
CA VAL A 383 9.15 -6.16 19.25
C VAL A 383 10.38 -5.35 19.67
N MET A 384 11.16 -5.82 20.66
CA MET A 384 12.30 -5.07 21.21
C MET A 384 13.45 -4.89 20.23
N THR A 385 13.58 -5.78 19.24
CA THR A 385 14.59 -5.68 18.19
C THR A 385 14.27 -4.62 17.14
N LYS A 386 13.11 -3.97 17.23
CA LYS A 386 12.62 -2.96 16.28
C LYS A 386 12.82 -1.56 16.87
N ASP A 387 13.23 -0.61 16.03
CA ASP A 387 13.71 0.72 16.43
C ASP A 387 12.76 1.86 16.02
N GLN A 388 11.53 1.50 15.66
CA GLN A 388 10.46 2.40 15.25
C GLN A 388 10.02 3.28 16.43
N ILE A 389 9.49 4.46 16.09
CA ILE A 389 9.17 5.51 17.06
C ILE A 389 7.81 6.15 16.75
N ALA A 390 7.28 6.86 17.74
CA ALA A 390 6.27 7.89 17.53
C ALA A 390 6.69 9.19 18.22
N VAL A 391 6.37 10.31 17.60
CA VAL A 391 6.61 11.65 18.12
C VAL A 391 5.27 12.29 18.44
N ILE A 392 5.06 12.68 19.70
CA ILE A 392 3.84 13.32 20.17
C ILE A 392 4.15 14.78 20.48
N THR A 393 3.45 15.72 19.86
CA THR A 393 3.59 17.15 20.12
C THR A 393 2.28 17.73 20.62
N LEU A 394 2.37 18.66 21.58
CA LEU A 394 1.25 19.46 22.06
C LEU A 394 1.37 20.87 21.48
N LEU A 395 0.42 21.24 20.63
CA LEU A 395 0.36 22.55 19.99
C LEU A 395 -0.79 23.37 20.57
N GLU A 396 -0.57 24.66 20.78
CA GLU A 396 -1.61 25.63 21.17
C GLU A 396 -1.82 26.62 20.01
N HIS A 397 -3.06 26.73 19.55
CA HIS A 397 -3.45 27.71 18.53
C HIS A 397 -3.36 29.12 19.13
N LYS A 398 -2.68 30.04 18.45
CA LYS A 398 -2.33 31.36 18.99
C LYS A 398 -3.55 32.25 19.24
N ASP A 399 -4.54 32.21 18.35
CA ASP A 399 -5.74 33.06 18.47
C ASP A 399 -6.79 32.45 19.41
N THR A 400 -7.26 31.23 19.11
CA THR A 400 -8.32 30.55 19.86
C THR A 400 -7.87 29.98 21.20
N LYS A 401 -6.56 29.82 21.43
CA LYS A 401 -5.98 29.10 22.58
C LYS A 401 -6.38 27.63 22.71
N ASN A 402 -6.96 27.06 21.65
CA ASN A 402 -7.25 25.64 21.60
C ASN A 402 -5.96 24.84 21.54
N LYS A 403 -5.87 23.79 22.36
CA LYS A 403 -4.76 22.84 22.34
C LYS A 403 -5.12 21.64 21.47
N VAL A 404 -4.15 21.16 20.70
CA VAL A 404 -4.27 19.93 19.89
C VAL A 404 -3.02 19.08 20.09
N VAL A 405 -3.23 17.79 20.31
CA VAL A 405 -2.16 16.79 20.34
C VAL A 405 -1.97 16.25 18.94
N VAL A 406 -0.75 16.26 18.43
CA VAL A 406 -0.39 15.70 17.12
C VAL A 406 0.60 14.57 17.33
N VAL A 407 0.24 13.37 16.89
CA VAL A 407 1.10 12.21 16.88
C VAL A 407 1.58 11.98 15.44
N ASN A 408 2.87 11.75 15.28
CA ASN A 408 3.48 11.33 14.02
C ASN A 408 4.24 10.01 14.25
N THR A 409 3.91 8.96 13.54
CA THR A 409 4.56 7.64 13.69
C THR A 409 4.92 7.00 12.37
N HIS A 410 5.90 6.09 12.41
CA HIS A 410 6.21 5.16 11.34
C HIS A 410 6.35 3.77 11.98
N VAL A 411 5.33 2.93 11.78
CA VAL A 411 5.19 1.58 12.35
C VAL A 411 6.00 0.57 11.52
N TYR A 412 6.36 -0.58 12.10
CA TYR A 412 7.17 -1.59 11.42
C TYR A 412 6.54 -2.07 10.08
N TRP A 413 7.38 -2.31 9.07
CA TRP A 413 6.92 -2.48 7.69
C TRP A 413 6.55 -3.92 7.31
N ASP A 414 7.26 -4.93 7.84
CA ASP A 414 7.18 -6.31 7.36
C ASP A 414 5.74 -6.88 7.48
N PRO A 415 5.10 -7.32 6.37
CA PRO A 415 3.76 -7.88 6.37
C PRO A 415 3.57 -9.11 7.27
N LEU A 416 4.63 -9.86 7.56
CA LEU A 416 4.59 -11.05 8.44
C LEU A 416 4.53 -10.70 9.93
N PHE A 417 4.67 -9.43 10.28
CA PHE A 417 4.75 -8.95 11.66
C PHE A 417 3.53 -8.10 12.04
N LYS A 418 2.33 -8.52 11.65
CA LYS A 418 1.06 -7.84 11.98
C LYS A 418 0.89 -7.63 13.49
N ASP A 419 1.31 -8.62 14.26
CA ASP A 419 1.38 -8.62 15.71
C ASP A 419 2.25 -7.49 16.26
N VAL A 420 3.45 -7.31 15.72
CA VAL A 420 4.37 -6.24 16.13
C VAL A 420 3.78 -4.86 15.82
N LYS A 421 3.16 -4.70 14.64
CA LYS A 421 2.50 -3.43 14.27
C LYS A 421 1.39 -3.09 15.26
N LEU A 422 0.56 -4.08 15.60
CA LEU A 422 -0.53 -3.93 16.56
C LEU A 422 -0.02 -3.60 17.97
N VAL A 423 1.02 -4.28 18.45
CA VAL A 423 1.62 -4.03 19.77
C VAL A 423 2.29 -2.65 19.84
N GLN A 424 2.96 -2.21 18.77
CA GLN A 424 3.56 -0.86 18.69
C GLN A 424 2.48 0.22 18.81
N VAL A 425 1.39 0.10 18.05
CA VAL A 425 0.27 1.05 18.10
C VAL A 425 -0.43 1.01 19.47
N ALA A 426 -0.59 -0.16 20.08
CA ALA A 426 -1.13 -0.26 21.43
C ALA A 426 -0.26 0.46 22.47
N MET A 427 1.06 0.26 22.45
CA MET A 427 1.99 0.99 23.33
C MET A 427 1.95 2.50 23.09
N MET A 428 1.82 2.94 21.83
CA MET A 428 1.64 4.36 21.49
C MET A 428 0.38 4.93 22.16
N MET A 429 -0.74 4.22 22.07
CA MET A 429 -2.02 4.66 22.62
C MET A 429 -2.02 4.70 24.16
N ASP A 430 -1.34 3.75 24.82
CA ASP A 430 -1.15 3.75 26.27
C ASP A 430 -0.38 4.98 26.75
N GLU A 431 0.73 5.34 26.07
CA GLU A 431 1.49 6.54 26.41
C GLU A 431 0.72 7.82 26.07
N LEU A 432 -0.01 7.83 24.96
CA LEU A 432 -0.85 8.96 24.56
C LEU A 432 -1.97 9.25 25.57
N ASP A 433 -2.61 8.23 26.16
CA ASP A 433 -3.66 8.43 27.18
C ASP A 433 -3.08 9.04 28.46
N LYS A 434 -1.89 8.59 28.88
CA LYS A 434 -1.15 9.17 30.04
C LYS A 434 -0.82 10.63 29.79
N LEU A 435 -0.21 10.94 28.65
CA LEU A 435 0.19 12.30 28.27
C LEU A 435 -1.02 13.21 28.09
N SER A 436 -2.07 12.75 27.43
CA SER A 436 -3.30 13.53 27.25
C SER A 436 -3.91 13.92 28.60
N THR A 437 -3.93 13.01 29.59
CA THR A 437 -4.44 13.30 30.93
C THR A 437 -3.58 14.34 31.64
N GLN A 438 -2.25 14.20 31.56
CA GLN A 438 -1.32 15.16 32.17
C GLN A 438 -1.44 16.55 31.54
N TRP A 439 -1.46 16.62 30.21
CA TRP A 439 -1.51 17.87 29.46
C TRP A 439 -2.86 18.58 29.52
N ALA A 440 -3.96 17.85 29.71
CA ALA A 440 -5.28 18.45 29.91
C ALA A 440 -5.35 19.35 31.15
N HIS A 441 -4.48 19.12 32.14
CA HIS A 441 -4.39 19.93 33.36
C HIS A 441 -3.43 21.13 33.24
N LEU A 442 -2.70 21.28 32.13
CA LEU A 442 -1.80 22.41 31.96
C LEU A 442 -2.60 23.71 31.77
N PRO A 443 -2.21 24.81 32.45
CA PRO A 443 -2.86 26.11 32.28
C PRO A 443 -2.76 26.61 30.84
N VAL A 444 -3.66 27.50 30.46
CA VAL A 444 -3.59 28.18 29.15
C VAL A 444 -2.49 29.24 29.21
N SER A 445 -1.61 29.27 28.21
CA SER A 445 -0.47 30.19 28.19
C SER A 445 -0.91 31.65 28.32
N GLY A 446 -0.35 32.37 29.29
CA GLY A 446 -0.68 33.77 29.55
C GLY A 446 -1.94 34.01 30.39
N SER A 447 -2.54 32.97 30.98
CA SER A 447 -3.64 33.12 31.94
C SER A 447 -3.40 32.35 33.24
N ASN A 448 -3.79 32.93 34.37
CA ASN A 448 -3.86 32.23 35.66
C ASN A 448 -5.19 31.48 35.87
N ALA A 449 -6.00 31.37 34.81
CA ALA A 449 -7.27 30.68 34.87
C ALA A 449 -7.04 29.16 34.91
N PRO A 450 -7.79 28.40 35.73
CA PRO A 450 -7.72 26.95 35.72
C PRO A 450 -8.10 26.42 34.32
N PRO A 451 -7.53 25.28 33.89
CA PRO A 451 -7.78 24.71 32.56
C PRO A 451 -9.28 24.51 32.34
N SER A 452 -9.82 25.12 31.29
CA SER A 452 -11.26 25.15 31.00
C SER A 452 -11.80 23.87 30.37
N ASN A 453 -11.10 22.74 30.48
CA ASN A 453 -11.48 21.49 29.82
C ASN A 453 -12.20 20.52 30.77
N PRO A 454 -13.54 20.54 30.86
CA PRO A 454 -14.31 19.72 31.79
C PRO A 454 -14.21 18.21 31.50
N THR A 455 -13.72 17.81 30.32
CA THR A 455 -13.64 16.40 29.91
C THR A 455 -12.32 15.73 30.27
N GLY A 456 -11.26 16.49 30.60
CA GLY A 456 -9.92 15.96 30.83
C GLY A 456 -9.25 15.34 29.59
N LYS A 457 -9.83 15.49 28.39
CA LYS A 457 -9.32 14.94 27.13
C LYS A 457 -9.06 16.03 26.10
N LEU A 458 -7.98 15.92 25.35
CA LEU A 458 -7.60 16.91 24.34
C LEU A 458 -8.04 16.48 22.93
N PRO A 459 -8.30 17.43 22.02
CA PRO A 459 -8.33 17.17 20.58
C PRO A 459 -7.02 16.49 20.15
N THR A 460 -7.12 15.47 19.31
CA THR A 460 -5.98 14.60 18.96
C THR A 460 -6.02 14.27 17.48
N LEU A 461 -4.86 14.38 16.84
CA LEU A 461 -4.57 13.90 15.50
C LEU A 461 -3.47 12.84 15.59
N ILE A 462 -3.66 11.71 14.91
CA ILE A 462 -2.66 10.65 14.81
C ILE A 462 -2.38 10.43 13.34
N CYS A 463 -1.21 10.89 12.92
CA CYS A 463 -0.72 10.82 11.55
C CYS A 463 0.41 9.79 11.48
N GLY A 464 0.57 9.14 10.33
CA GLY A 464 1.72 8.31 10.11
C GLY A 464 1.56 7.29 9.01
N ASP A 465 2.69 6.62 8.74
CA ASP A 465 2.75 5.37 8.00
C ASP A 465 2.57 4.22 8.99
N PHE A 466 1.42 3.55 8.91
CA PHE A 466 1.08 2.43 9.78
C PHE A 466 1.50 1.08 9.18
N ASN A 467 1.93 1.05 7.92
CA ASN A 467 2.24 -0.17 7.19
C ASN A 467 1.12 -1.23 7.31
N SER A 468 -0.14 -0.79 7.44
CA SER A 468 -1.28 -1.65 7.78
C SER A 468 -2.53 -1.21 7.01
N GLU A 469 -3.19 -2.16 6.33
CA GLU A 469 -4.39 -1.90 5.54
C GLU A 469 -5.64 -1.71 6.41
N ARG A 470 -6.76 -1.28 5.82
CA ARG A 470 -8.01 -0.99 6.56
C ARG A 470 -8.65 -2.19 7.24
N ASP A 471 -8.38 -3.39 6.76
CA ASP A 471 -8.86 -4.65 7.31
C ASP A 471 -7.95 -5.23 8.41
N SER A 472 -6.84 -4.54 8.71
CA SER A 472 -5.90 -4.93 9.77
C SER A 472 -6.46 -4.70 11.18
N GLY A 473 -5.91 -5.45 12.13
CA GLY A 473 -6.11 -5.21 13.56
C GLY A 473 -5.61 -3.83 14.00
N VAL A 474 -4.60 -3.25 13.34
CA VAL A 474 -4.16 -1.89 13.66
C VAL A 474 -5.27 -0.87 13.41
N TYR A 475 -5.87 -0.92 12.21
CA TYR A 475 -6.97 -0.02 11.85
C TYR A 475 -8.20 -0.27 12.71
N GLU A 476 -8.56 -1.54 12.91
CA GLU A 476 -9.68 -1.93 13.78
C GLU A 476 -9.49 -1.41 15.22
N PHE A 477 -8.31 -1.59 15.81
CA PHE A 477 -8.01 -1.15 17.16
C PHE A 477 -8.19 0.37 17.31
N LEU A 478 -7.63 1.15 16.38
CA LEU A 478 -7.72 2.61 16.42
C LEU A 478 -9.15 3.12 16.26
N VAL A 479 -9.95 2.51 15.36
CA VAL A 479 -11.31 3.00 15.06
C VAL A 479 -12.35 2.46 16.04
N LYS A 480 -12.34 1.16 16.34
CA LYS A 480 -13.31 0.54 17.25
C LYS A 480 -12.95 0.75 18.73
N GLY A 481 -11.69 1.06 19.01
CA GLY A 481 -11.18 1.29 20.36
C GLY A 481 -10.95 0.04 21.19
N ALA A 482 -11.17 -1.16 20.64
CA ALA A 482 -10.86 -2.42 21.31
C ALA A 482 -10.66 -3.56 20.32
N ILE A 483 -9.79 -4.51 20.69
CA ILE A 483 -9.57 -5.78 20.01
C ILE A 483 -9.55 -6.92 21.02
N THR A 484 -10.19 -8.04 20.69
CA THR A 484 -10.24 -9.22 21.54
C THR A 484 -8.92 -9.99 21.57
N GLN A 485 -8.67 -10.71 22.67
CA GLN A 485 -7.48 -11.54 22.89
C GLN A 485 -7.12 -12.54 21.75
N GLY A 486 -8.11 -13.05 21.02
CA GLY A 486 -7.92 -14.07 19.97
C GLY A 486 -7.94 -13.51 18.55
N HIS A 487 -7.56 -12.25 18.37
CA HIS A 487 -7.54 -11.61 17.05
C HIS A 487 -6.45 -12.21 16.16
N ASP A 488 -6.79 -12.46 14.89
CA ASP A 488 -5.93 -13.18 13.93
C ASP A 488 -4.56 -12.53 13.76
N ASP A 489 -4.47 -11.19 13.83
CA ASP A 489 -3.20 -10.47 13.72
C ASP A 489 -2.18 -10.76 14.84
N PHE A 490 -2.61 -11.27 16.01
CA PHE A 490 -1.66 -11.76 17.01
C PHE A 490 -1.04 -13.11 16.60
N GLY A 491 -1.75 -13.91 15.80
CA GLY A 491 -1.36 -15.27 15.45
C GLY A 491 -1.17 -16.13 16.71
N ASP A 492 -0.08 -16.90 16.73
CA ASP A 492 0.28 -17.78 17.85
C ASP A 492 1.17 -17.08 18.91
N HIS A 493 1.33 -15.75 18.84
CA HIS A 493 2.25 -14.99 19.69
C HIS A 493 1.57 -14.44 20.95
N ALA A 494 2.34 -14.31 22.04
CA ALA A 494 1.86 -13.83 23.33
C ALA A 494 2.52 -12.52 23.76
N TYR A 495 1.71 -11.51 24.11
CA TYR A 495 2.14 -10.17 24.52
C TYR A 495 1.57 -9.77 25.89
N GLY A 496 1.63 -10.68 26.86
CA GLY A 496 1.20 -10.41 28.23
C GLY A 496 -0.28 -10.02 28.30
N THR A 497 -0.56 -8.89 28.95
CA THR A 497 -1.94 -8.39 29.13
C THR A 497 -2.67 -8.13 27.82
N TYR A 498 -1.94 -7.72 26.77
CA TYR A 498 -2.52 -7.42 25.46
C TYR A 498 -3.16 -8.65 24.80
N THR A 499 -2.56 -9.82 24.97
CA THR A 499 -3.09 -11.08 24.43
C THR A 499 -3.92 -11.86 25.45
N SER A 500 -3.84 -11.55 26.75
CA SER A 500 -4.64 -12.25 27.76
C SER A 500 -5.96 -11.54 28.11
N GLU A 501 -6.03 -10.22 27.94
CA GLU A 501 -7.22 -9.41 28.23
C GLU A 501 -7.77 -8.70 26.98
N GLY A 502 -6.99 -8.67 25.90
CA GLY A 502 -7.27 -7.88 24.70
C GLY A 502 -6.68 -6.47 24.79
N LEU A 503 -6.86 -5.71 23.72
CA LEU A 503 -6.45 -4.31 23.62
C LEU A 503 -7.67 -3.41 23.78
N SER A 504 -7.52 -2.28 24.47
CA SER A 504 -8.57 -1.24 24.49
C SER A 504 -8.01 0.15 24.72
N HIS A 505 -8.68 1.17 24.15
CA HIS A 505 -8.40 2.57 24.41
C HIS A 505 -9.69 3.40 24.50
N LYS A 506 -9.63 4.55 25.17
CA LYS A 506 -10.81 5.39 25.46
C LYS A 506 -11.03 6.54 24.48
N MET A 507 -10.23 6.64 23.42
CA MET A 507 -10.35 7.71 22.42
C MET A 507 -11.38 7.34 21.35
N SER A 508 -12.21 8.30 20.95
CA SER A 508 -13.20 8.12 19.86
C SER A 508 -12.60 8.58 18.54
N LEU A 509 -11.74 7.76 17.96
CA LEU A 509 -11.01 8.08 16.73
C LEU A 509 -11.80 7.70 15.48
N ARG A 510 -11.58 8.45 14.39
CA ARG A 510 -12.01 8.11 13.03
C ARG A 510 -10.88 8.40 12.06
N SER A 511 -10.78 7.66 10.97
CA SER A 511 -9.93 8.05 9.85
C SER A 511 -10.57 9.24 9.12
N SER A 512 -9.78 10.22 8.71
CA SER A 512 -10.25 11.35 7.89
C SER A 512 -10.85 10.90 6.56
N TYR A 513 -10.36 9.80 5.97
CA TYR A 513 -10.83 9.22 4.71
C TYR A 513 -11.86 8.10 4.90
N SER A 514 -12.71 8.15 5.94
CA SER A 514 -13.76 7.14 6.17
C SER A 514 -15.08 7.41 5.42
N ASP A 515 -15.36 8.67 5.08
CA ASP A 515 -16.72 9.13 4.74
C ASP A 515 -16.98 9.18 3.22
N GLY A 516 -16.67 8.09 2.52
CA GLY A 516 -17.02 7.91 1.10
C GLY A 516 -16.05 8.51 0.08
N VAL A 517 -14.94 9.08 0.54
CA VAL A 517 -13.79 9.45 -0.30
C VAL A 517 -12.80 8.29 -0.31
N GLU A 518 -12.82 7.50 -1.37
CA GLU A 518 -11.88 6.40 -1.56
C GLU A 518 -10.55 6.93 -2.11
N LEU A 519 -9.48 6.77 -1.33
CA LEU A 519 -8.12 6.77 -1.84
C LEU A 519 -7.77 5.31 -2.18
N PRO A 520 -7.50 4.98 -3.46
CA PRO A 520 -7.21 3.60 -3.84
C PRO A 520 -5.91 3.08 -3.22
N PHE A 521 -4.97 3.98 -2.92
CA PHE A 521 -3.69 3.69 -2.30
C PHE A 521 -3.10 4.95 -1.67
N THR A 522 -2.16 4.76 -0.76
CA THR A 522 -1.24 5.80 -0.29
C THR A 522 0.22 5.42 -0.56
N ASN A 523 0.53 4.11 -0.68
CA ASN A 523 1.79 3.59 -1.24
C ASN A 523 1.51 2.91 -2.59
N PHE A 524 2.33 3.17 -3.61
CA PHE A 524 2.16 2.59 -4.95
C PHE A 524 3.48 2.14 -5.57
N THR A 525 3.69 0.82 -5.59
CA THR A 525 4.78 0.14 -6.27
C THR A 525 4.23 -1.00 -7.15
N PRO A 526 5.00 -1.56 -8.11
CA PRO A 526 4.49 -2.61 -8.98
C PRO A 526 4.04 -3.88 -8.23
N THR A 527 4.63 -4.15 -7.06
CA THR A 527 4.34 -5.34 -6.26
C THR A 527 3.32 -5.10 -5.15
N PHE A 528 3.09 -3.84 -4.78
CA PHE A 528 2.25 -3.47 -3.65
C PHE A 528 1.61 -2.10 -3.87
N ALA A 529 0.28 -2.06 -3.76
CA ALA A 529 -0.51 -0.83 -3.86
C ALA A 529 -1.65 -0.91 -2.86
N ALA A 530 -1.59 -0.11 -1.80
CA ALA A 530 -2.59 -0.11 -0.75
C ALA A 530 -2.60 1.21 0.03
N GLU A 531 -3.67 1.42 0.79
CA GLU A 531 -3.74 2.49 1.79
C GLU A 531 -3.13 1.99 3.10
N ILE A 532 -2.01 2.61 3.48
CA ILE A 532 -1.27 2.30 4.71
C ILE A 532 -0.90 3.55 5.51
N ASP A 533 -1.15 4.74 4.96
CA ASP A 533 -0.95 6.03 5.60
C ASP A 533 -2.29 6.62 6.02
N TYR A 534 -2.36 7.15 7.24
CA TYR A 534 -3.63 7.64 7.79
C TYR A 534 -3.45 8.92 8.59
N ILE A 535 -4.51 9.74 8.58
CA ILE A 535 -4.75 10.80 9.55
C ILE A 535 -6.00 10.42 10.33
N PHE A 536 -5.83 9.90 11.55
CA PHE A 536 -6.90 9.68 12.50
C PHE A 536 -7.14 10.92 13.35
N TYR A 537 -8.40 11.18 13.70
CA TYR A 537 -8.78 12.34 14.50
C TYR A 537 -9.80 11.97 15.57
N SER A 538 -9.80 12.70 16.69
CA SER A 538 -10.80 12.54 17.74
C SER A 538 -12.12 13.21 17.36
N SER A 539 -13.07 12.40 16.88
CA SER A 539 -14.36 12.82 16.31
C SER A 539 -15.30 13.57 17.27
N ASN A 540 -15.06 13.49 18.57
CA ASN A 540 -15.80 14.27 19.57
C ASN A 540 -15.38 15.76 19.59
N PHE A 541 -14.17 16.07 19.12
CA PHE A 541 -13.57 17.40 19.20
C PHE A 541 -13.36 18.06 17.85
N LEU A 542 -13.16 17.27 16.80
CA LEU A 542 -12.86 17.76 15.46
C LEU A 542 -13.91 17.26 14.45
N SER A 543 -14.20 18.06 13.44
CA SER A 543 -14.88 17.64 12.20
C SER A 543 -13.95 17.83 11.01
N VAL A 544 -14.14 17.02 9.96
CA VAL A 544 -13.40 17.12 8.70
C VAL A 544 -14.24 17.95 7.73
N LEU A 545 -13.65 18.98 7.15
CA LEU A 545 -14.31 19.88 6.19
C LEU A 545 -14.00 19.54 4.74
N GLY A 546 -12.80 19.03 4.48
CA GLY A 546 -12.34 18.70 3.14
C GLY A 546 -11.10 17.83 3.14
N LEU A 547 -10.89 17.15 2.02
CA LEU A 547 -9.83 16.16 1.82
C LEU A 547 -9.15 16.38 0.47
N LEU A 548 -7.86 16.07 0.41
CA LEU A 548 -7.15 15.96 -0.86
C LEU A 548 -7.46 14.61 -1.51
N GLY A 549 -7.98 14.64 -2.74
CA GLY A 549 -8.36 13.47 -3.54
C GLY A 549 -7.17 12.63 -4.01
N GLY A 550 -7.45 11.50 -4.65
CA GLY A 550 -6.42 10.59 -5.16
C GLY A 550 -5.72 11.10 -6.43
N VAL A 551 -4.76 10.30 -6.91
CA VAL A 551 -4.12 10.55 -8.22
C VAL A 551 -5.07 10.17 -9.36
N GLU A 552 -5.05 10.93 -10.45
CA GLU A 552 -5.93 10.72 -11.60
C GLU A 552 -5.77 9.32 -12.23
N LYS A 553 -6.90 8.65 -12.49
CA LYS A 553 -6.95 7.29 -13.05
C LYS A 553 -6.24 7.14 -14.41
N GLU A 554 -6.31 8.15 -15.27
CA GLU A 554 -5.67 8.09 -16.59
C GLU A 554 -4.15 8.14 -16.47
N TYR A 555 -3.61 9.03 -15.63
CA TYR A 555 -2.20 9.01 -15.28
C TYR A 555 -1.76 7.65 -14.71
N MET A 556 -2.53 7.11 -13.77
CA MET A 556 -2.24 5.81 -13.16
C MET A 556 -2.23 4.65 -14.16
N SER A 557 -3.04 4.70 -15.21
CA SER A 557 -3.09 3.65 -16.24
C SER A 557 -1.77 3.49 -17.03
N ARG A 558 -0.91 4.52 -16.99
CA ARG A 558 0.40 4.55 -17.67
C ARG A 558 1.58 4.50 -16.70
N CYS A 559 1.31 4.40 -15.39
CA CYS A 559 2.32 4.46 -14.35
C CYS A 559 2.52 3.08 -13.74
N VAL A 560 3.75 2.56 -13.79
CA VAL A 560 4.09 1.26 -13.22
C VAL A 560 4.24 1.28 -11.70
N GLY A 561 4.66 2.41 -11.14
CA GLY A 561 5.02 2.55 -9.74
C GLY A 561 5.60 3.92 -9.43
N PHE A 562 5.70 4.24 -8.14
CA PHE A 562 6.38 5.38 -7.58
C PHE A 562 7.61 4.94 -6.77
N PRO A 563 8.68 5.75 -6.66
CA PRO A 563 8.83 7.09 -7.21
C PRO A 563 9.01 7.07 -8.73
N ASN A 564 8.71 8.17 -9.40
CA ASN A 564 8.95 8.38 -10.82
C ASN A 564 9.37 9.85 -11.07
N ALA A 565 9.35 10.28 -12.33
CA ALA A 565 9.73 11.64 -12.69
C ALA A 565 8.91 12.75 -12.01
N HIS A 566 7.65 12.47 -11.63
CA HIS A 566 6.73 13.48 -11.07
C HIS A 566 6.39 13.23 -9.60
N PHE A 567 6.47 11.99 -9.14
CA PHE A 567 6.24 11.60 -7.75
C PHE A 567 7.57 11.19 -7.09
N PRO A 568 8.11 11.98 -6.14
CA PRO A 568 9.45 11.79 -5.59
C PRO A 568 9.51 10.79 -4.42
N SER A 569 8.38 10.24 -4.01
CA SER A 569 8.26 9.18 -3.00
C SER A 569 7.43 8.03 -3.59
N ASP A 570 7.58 6.82 -3.07
CA ASP A 570 6.68 5.71 -3.35
C ASP A 570 5.32 5.84 -2.65
N HIS A 571 5.20 6.80 -1.73
CA HIS A 571 3.94 7.23 -1.15
C HIS A 571 3.39 8.49 -1.84
N VAL A 572 2.10 8.73 -1.67
CA VAL A 572 1.44 10.00 -2.00
C VAL A 572 0.98 10.70 -0.72
N PRO A 573 1.08 12.03 -0.62
CA PRO A 573 0.67 12.71 0.58
C PRO A 573 -0.85 12.66 0.77
N ILE A 574 -1.28 12.69 2.02
CA ILE A 574 -2.69 12.85 2.39
C ILE A 574 -2.86 14.16 3.15
N LEU A 575 -3.98 14.84 2.93
CA LEU A 575 -4.23 16.17 3.48
C LEU A 575 -5.70 16.30 3.83
N ALA A 576 -5.97 16.75 5.05
CA ALA A 576 -7.31 16.98 5.56
C ALA A 576 -7.44 18.36 6.21
N GLU A 577 -8.57 19.01 5.99
CA GLU A 577 -8.97 20.24 6.70
C GLU A 577 -9.88 19.89 7.88
N PHE A 578 -9.54 20.41 9.06
CA PHE A 578 -10.27 20.19 10.29
C PHE A 578 -10.85 21.47 10.85
N LYS A 579 -11.94 21.32 11.60
CA LYS A 579 -12.56 22.38 12.40
C LYS A 579 -12.74 21.92 13.84
N PHE A 580 -12.43 22.81 14.78
CA PHE A 580 -12.78 22.58 16.18
C PHE A 580 -14.30 22.60 16.37
N ARG A 581 -14.84 21.58 17.02
CA ARG A 581 -16.24 21.58 17.45
C ARG A 581 -16.40 22.53 18.63
N SER A 582 -17.36 23.43 18.55
CA SER A 582 -17.75 24.24 19.71
C SER A 582 -18.25 23.31 20.80
N GLN A 583 -17.57 23.31 21.96
CA GLN A 583 -18.07 22.63 23.14
C GLN A 583 -19.35 23.36 23.57
N VAL A 584 -20.51 22.88 23.13
CA VAL A 584 -21.79 23.40 23.62
C VAL A 584 -21.78 23.19 25.14
N ALA A 585 -21.71 24.30 25.88
CA ALA A 585 -21.97 24.26 27.30
C ALA A 585 -23.36 23.65 27.48
N LEU A 586 -23.43 22.46 28.09
CA LEU A 586 -24.70 21.91 28.54
C LEU A 586 -25.45 23.04 29.28
N PRO A 587 -26.71 23.35 28.92
CA PRO A 587 -27.45 24.38 29.61
C PRO A 587 -27.46 24.02 31.10
N LYS A 588 -26.87 24.89 31.93
CA LYS A 588 -27.05 24.83 33.39
C LYS A 588 -28.55 25.00 33.65
N GLY A 589 -29.26 23.89 33.86
CA GLY A 589 -30.68 23.91 34.24
C GLY A 589 -31.62 22.91 33.58
N ALA A 590 -31.15 21.86 32.89
CA ALA A 590 -32.04 20.73 32.61
C ALA A 590 -32.19 19.87 33.87
N ALA A 591 -33.23 20.15 34.65
CA ALA A 591 -33.66 19.30 35.75
C ALA A 591 -33.76 17.85 35.25
N THR A 592 -33.15 16.92 35.99
CA THR A 592 -33.36 15.49 35.79
C THR A 592 -34.86 15.20 35.83
N PRO A 593 -35.44 14.50 34.84
CA PRO A 593 -36.78 13.99 34.98
C PRO A 593 -36.75 12.99 36.13
N ASN A 594 -37.35 13.37 37.26
CA ASN A 594 -37.57 12.50 38.40
C ASN A 594 -38.60 11.44 38.00
N PHE A 595 -38.14 10.33 37.42
CA PHE A 595 -38.96 9.12 37.33
C PHE A 595 -39.07 8.56 38.74
N GLY A 596 -40.12 9.01 39.44
CA GLY A 596 -40.42 8.61 40.81
C GLY A 596 -40.34 7.09 40.96
N ALA A 597 -39.55 6.66 41.94
CA ALA A 597 -39.52 5.30 42.40
C ALA A 597 -40.94 4.91 42.86
N THR A 598 -41.62 4.10 42.05
CA THR A 598 -42.82 3.38 42.50
C THR A 598 -42.39 1.98 42.91
N GLY A 599 -42.53 1.74 44.21
CA GLY A 599 -42.10 0.52 44.87
C GLY A 599 -42.75 -0.73 44.28
N SER A 600 -41.93 -1.77 44.14
CA SER A 600 -42.38 -3.14 43.95
C SER A 600 -43.17 -3.56 45.19
N ASN A 601 -44.48 -3.72 45.04
CA ASN A 601 -45.31 -4.48 45.97
C ASN A 601 -46.36 -5.25 45.17
N ASN A 602 -45.94 -6.38 44.60
CA ASN A 602 -46.84 -7.36 44.02
C ASN A 602 -47.46 -8.19 45.15
N ASN A 603 -48.68 -7.83 45.55
CA ASN A 603 -49.59 -8.74 46.24
C ASN A 603 -50.69 -9.14 45.26
N SER A 604 -50.69 -10.41 44.89
CA SER A 604 -51.69 -11.02 44.04
C SER A 604 -53.02 -11.15 44.78
N ASN A 605 -54.09 -10.54 44.26
CA ASN A 605 -55.43 -11.07 44.46
C ASN A 605 -56.45 -10.52 43.45
N ASN A 606 -56.95 -11.47 42.65
CA ASN A 606 -58.34 -11.71 42.29
C ASN A 606 -59.24 -10.63 41.64
N ASN A 607 -59.81 -11.10 40.52
CA ASN A 607 -61.20 -10.99 40.07
C ASN A 607 -61.67 -9.85 39.15
N ASN A 608 -62.14 -10.35 38.00
CA ASN A 608 -63.41 -10.08 37.31
C ASN A 608 -63.51 -8.91 36.32
N ASN A 609 -63.89 -9.31 35.10
CA ASN A 609 -64.88 -8.74 34.17
C ASN A 609 -64.63 -7.28 33.71
N ASN A 610 -64.78 -6.91 32.44
CA ASN A 610 -65.80 -7.32 31.49
C ASN A 610 -65.40 -6.80 30.09
N SER A 611 -65.98 -7.45 29.09
CA SER A 611 -66.03 -7.13 27.66
C SER A 611 -66.18 -5.67 27.23
N ASN A 612 -65.53 -5.29 26.12
CA ASN A 612 -66.14 -4.84 24.85
C ASN A 612 -65.05 -4.28 23.90
N HIS A 613 -64.85 -4.88 22.70
CA HIS A 613 -65.35 -4.35 21.41
C HIS A 613 -64.95 -2.87 21.21
N SER A 614 -64.10 -2.50 20.25
CA SER A 614 -64.33 -2.62 18.79
C SER A 614 -63.15 -2.01 18.01
N ASN A 615 -62.90 -2.58 16.83
CA ASN A 615 -61.97 -2.15 15.79
C ASN A 615 -62.15 -0.69 15.34
N HIS A 616 -61.04 -0.01 15.04
CA HIS A 616 -60.94 0.74 13.78
C HIS A 616 -59.50 0.85 13.27
N ARG A 617 -59.27 0.19 12.13
CA ARG A 617 -58.17 0.42 11.18
C ARG A 617 -58.58 1.57 10.24
N ASN A 618 -57.64 2.46 9.94
CA ASN A 618 -57.46 3.20 8.67
C ASN A 618 -55.99 3.67 8.70
N SER A 619 -55.05 3.14 7.91
CA SER A 619 -54.82 3.25 6.45
C SER A 619 -54.66 4.68 5.94
N TYR A 620 -53.56 4.90 5.21
CA TYR A 620 -53.21 5.86 4.13
C TYR A 620 -51.77 6.36 4.39
N SER A 621 -50.70 5.90 3.72
CA SER A 621 -50.39 5.92 2.28
C SER A 621 -50.53 7.30 1.65
N LYS A 622 -49.39 7.96 1.40
CA LYS A 622 -48.77 8.02 0.08
C LYS A 622 -47.26 8.15 0.19
#